data_AF-A0AAU4DCF8-F1
#
_entry.id   AF-A0AAU4DCF8-F1
#
_cell.length_a   1.000
_cell.length_b   1.000
_cell.length_c   1.000
_cell.angle_alpha   90.00
_cell.angle_beta   90.00
_cell.angle_gamma   90.00
#
_symmetry.space_group_name_H-M   'P 1'
#
loop_
_entity.id
_entity.type
_entity.pdbx_description
1 polymer ?
#
loop_
_entity_poly.entity_id
_entity_poly.type
_entity_poly.pdbx_seq_one_letter_code
_entity_poly.pdbx_strand_id
1 'polypeptide(L)'
;MRTLRAVLVLAGLALTGYGLYGLLTDHFVQHPLEIAEWAVGGLLLHDGLWVPLICVLGATLARSTPVRTGLVLAAAVTAVALPAVLRAGVDGGNPTVLPLPYLRNWLLALAAIAVVATVWALIGRRRRRAG
;
A
#
# COMPACT_ATOMS: atom_id res chain seq x y z
N MET A 1 28.76 -8.17 -1.10
CA MET A 1 27.69 -7.25 -1.56
C MET A 1 27.46 -7.27 -3.08
N ARG A 2 28.50 -7.23 -3.93
CA ARG A 2 28.33 -7.24 -5.40
C ARG A 2 27.71 -8.54 -5.96
N THR A 3 28.11 -9.69 -5.42
CA THR A 3 27.54 -11.00 -5.73
C THR A 3 26.08 -11.11 -5.32
N LEU A 4 25.76 -10.78 -4.06
CA LEU A 4 24.38 -10.75 -3.57
C LEU A 4 23.50 -9.82 -4.42
N ARG A 5 24.00 -8.63 -4.78
CA ARG A 5 23.28 -7.71 -5.66
C ARG A 5 23.03 -8.32 -7.04
N ALA A 6 24.04 -8.97 -7.64
CA ALA A 6 23.88 -9.64 -8.92
C ALA A 6 22.85 -10.78 -8.83
N VAL A 7 22.89 -11.59 -7.76
CA VAL A 7 21.92 -12.65 -7.50
C VAL A 7 20.50 -12.09 -7.39
N LEU A 8 20.29 -11.01 -6.62
CA LEU A 8 18.98 -10.38 -6.47
C LEU A 8 18.47 -9.79 -7.80
N VAL A 9 19.34 -9.18 -8.60
CA VAL A 9 18.98 -8.67 -9.93
C VAL A 9 18.59 -9.82 -10.86
N LEU A 10 19.39 -10.89 -10.92
CA LEU A 10 19.09 -12.05 -11.75
C LEU A 10 17.79 -12.75 -11.31
N ALA A 11 17.58 -12.91 -10.01
CA ALA A 11 16.35 -13.47 -9.46
C ALA A 11 15.13 -12.61 -9.82
N GLY A 12 15.24 -11.28 -9.67
CA GLY A 12 14.19 -10.35 -10.06
C GLY A 12 13.87 -10.43 -11.55
N LEU A 13 14.90 -10.42 -12.42
CA LEU A 13 14.71 -10.57 -13.86
C LEU A 13 14.10 -11.92 -14.24
N ALA A 14 14.50 -13.01 -13.57
CA ALA A 14 13.94 -14.33 -13.80
C ALA A 14 12.46 -14.39 -13.42
N LEU A 15 12.06 -13.81 -12.28
CA LEU A 15 10.66 -13.74 -11.85
C LEU A 15 9.82 -12.87 -12.78
N THR A 16 10.33 -11.70 -13.19
CA THR A 16 9.64 -10.83 -14.16
C THR A 16 9.50 -11.53 -15.51
N GLY A 17 10.56 -12.21 -15.98
CA GLY A 17 10.53 -12.98 -17.22
C GLY A 17 9.54 -14.14 -17.18
N TYR A 18 9.47 -14.86 -16.05
CA TYR A 18 8.48 -15.92 -15.84
C TYR A 18 7.05 -15.39 -15.84
N GLY A 19 6.80 -14.27 -15.14
CA GLY A 19 5.50 -13.61 -15.15
C GLY A 19 5.09 -13.13 -16.55
N LEU A 20 6.02 -12.55 -17.31
CA LEU A 20 5.78 -12.11 -18.68
C LEU A 20 5.53 -13.29 -19.63
N TYR A 21 6.26 -14.38 -19.46
CA TYR A 21 6.02 -15.62 -20.20
C TYR A 21 4.61 -16.15 -19.94
N GLY A 22 4.19 -16.26 -18.67
CA GLY A 22 2.83 -16.68 -18.32
C GLY A 22 1.77 -15.74 -18.89
N LEU A 23 1.97 -14.42 -18.79
CA LEU A 23 1.05 -13.42 -19.33
C LEU A 23 0.83 -13.57 -20.85
N LEU A 24 1.87 -13.96 -21.60
CA LEU A 24 1.83 -14.05 -23.06
C LEU A 24 1.46 -15.44 -23.58
N THR A 25 1.60 -16.49 -22.78
CA THR A 25 1.46 -17.88 -23.24
C THR A 25 0.35 -18.66 -22.55
N ASP A 26 -0.16 -18.20 -21.41
CA ASP A 26 -1.24 -18.88 -20.72
C ASP A 26 -2.59 -18.59 -21.40
N HIS A 27 -3.24 -19.64 -21.88
CA HIS A 27 -4.58 -19.61 -22.46
C HIS A 27 -5.69 -19.06 -21.55
N PHE A 28 -5.49 -19.07 -20.22
CA PHE A 28 -6.43 -18.46 -19.29
C PHE A 28 -6.38 -16.92 -19.30
N VAL A 29 -5.30 -16.34 -19.81
CA VAL A 29 -5.14 -14.88 -19.93
C VAL A 29 -5.73 -14.44 -21.27
N GLN A 30 -6.97 -13.93 -21.23
CA GLN A 30 -7.66 -13.49 -22.46
C GLN A 30 -7.30 -12.07 -22.88
N HIS A 31 -6.88 -11.21 -21.94
CA HIS A 31 -6.65 -9.78 -22.18
C HIS A 31 -5.30 -9.32 -21.59
N PRO A 32 -4.15 -9.75 -22.17
CA PRO A 32 -2.83 -9.42 -21.62
C PRO A 32 -2.50 -7.93 -21.67
N LEU A 33 -3.06 -7.19 -22.64
CA LEU A 33 -2.86 -5.73 -22.74
C LEU A 33 -3.56 -4.98 -21.60
N GLU A 34 -4.76 -5.38 -21.21
CA GLU A 34 -5.47 -4.77 -20.08
C GLU A 34 -4.71 -4.98 -18.76
N ILE A 35 -4.09 -6.15 -18.58
CA ILE A 35 -3.24 -6.44 -17.43
C ILE A 35 -1.99 -5.56 -17.46
N ALA A 36 -1.37 -5.38 -18.64
CA ALA A 36 -0.22 -4.51 -18.79
C ALA A 36 -0.57 -3.04 -18.50
N GLU A 37 -1.71 -2.55 -19.01
CA GLU A 37 -2.22 -1.22 -18.72
C GLU A 37 -2.49 -1.03 -17.22
N TRP A 38 -3.09 -2.03 -16.56
CA TRP A 38 -3.30 -2.01 -15.13
C TRP A 38 -1.97 -1.98 -14.34
N ALA A 39 -0.99 -2.79 -14.75
CA ALA A 39 0.32 -2.84 -14.09
C ALA A 39 1.09 -1.52 -14.24
N VAL A 40 1.14 -0.97 -15.46
CA VAL A 40 1.81 0.31 -15.73
C VAL A 40 1.06 1.47 -15.08
N GLY A 41 -0.27 1.48 -15.19
CA GLY A 41 -1.11 2.49 -14.55
C GLY A 41 -0.96 2.49 -13.03
N GLY A 42 -0.92 1.31 -12.41
CA GLY A 42 -0.65 1.14 -10.99
C GLY A 42 0.72 1.68 -10.58
N LEU A 43 1.77 1.39 -11.35
CA LEU A 43 3.12 1.89 -11.11
C LEU A 43 3.18 3.42 -11.18
N LEU A 44 2.64 4.01 -12.25
CA LEU A 44 2.63 5.46 -12.43
C LEU A 44 1.82 6.17 -11.33
N LEU A 45 0.64 5.63 -11.00
CA LEU A 45 -0.20 6.20 -9.96
C LEU A 45 0.44 6.07 -8.57
N HIS A 46 1.01 4.91 -8.24
CA HIS A 46 1.59 4.65 -6.93
C HIS A 46 2.96 5.35 -6.75
N ASP A 47 3.92 5.07 -7.62
CA ASP A 47 5.30 5.54 -7.48
C ASP A 47 5.48 6.96 -8.01
N GLY A 48 4.72 7.33 -9.06
CA GLY A 48 4.79 8.64 -9.69
C GLY A 48 3.98 9.73 -8.96
N LEU A 49 2.85 9.37 -8.33
CA LEU A 49 1.95 10.35 -7.71
C LEU A 49 1.73 10.10 -6.22
N TRP A 50 1.25 8.91 -5.83
CA TRP A 50 0.77 8.64 -4.48
C TRP A 50 1.88 8.70 -3.42
N VAL A 51 2.99 7.98 -3.64
CA VAL A 51 4.13 7.95 -2.71
C VAL A 51 4.78 9.34 -2.56
N PRO A 52 5.08 10.08 -3.65
CA PRO A 52 5.58 11.46 -3.55
C PRO A 52 4.63 12.37 -2.78
N LEU A 53 3.34 12.32 -3.09
CA LEU A 53 2.33 13.15 -2.44
C LEU A 53 2.28 12.89 -0.92
N ILE A 54 2.22 11.62 -0.51
CA ILE A 54 2.21 11.25 0.91
C ILE A 54 3.51 11.66 1.60
N CYS A 55 4.65 11.51 0.92
CA CYS A 55 5.94 11.94 1.47
C CYS A 55 5.96 13.45 1.71
N VAL A 56 5.46 14.25 0.77
CA VAL A 56 5.37 15.71 0.88
C VAL A 56 4.39 16.12 1.98
N LEU A 57 3.19 15.52 2.01
CA LEU A 57 2.20 15.78 3.06
C LEU A 57 2.73 15.39 4.45
N GLY A 58 3.41 14.25 4.56
CA GLY A 58 4.04 13.81 5.79
C GLY A 58 5.19 14.72 6.23
N ALA A 59 5.96 15.28 5.29
CA ALA A 59 7.03 16.23 5.59
C ALA A 59 6.51 17.62 6.00
N THR A 60 5.38 18.06 5.44
CA THR A 60 4.81 19.40 5.67
C THR A 60 3.85 19.46 6.85
N LEU A 61 3.00 18.44 7.03
CA LEU A 61 1.95 18.41 8.06
C LEU A 61 2.40 17.80 9.39
N ALA A 62 3.38 16.87 9.38
CA ALA A 62 3.76 16.15 10.59
C ALA A 62 4.93 16.84 11.32
N ARG A 63 4.69 17.25 12.56
CA ARG A 63 5.70 17.87 13.44
C ARG A 63 6.58 16.87 14.20
N SER A 64 6.37 15.58 14.03
CA SER A 64 7.12 14.54 14.74
C SER A 64 7.13 13.22 13.95
N THR A 65 8.21 12.45 14.11
CA THR A 65 8.36 11.13 13.47
C THR A 65 7.16 10.21 13.70
N PRO A 66 6.59 10.06 14.91
CA PRO A 66 5.44 9.19 15.13
C PRO A 66 4.22 9.57 14.29
N VAL A 67 3.92 10.87 14.20
CA VAL A 67 2.80 11.39 13.40
C VAL A 67 3.06 11.16 11.91
N ARG A 68 4.30 11.41 11.44
CA ARG A 68 4.67 11.17 10.04
C ARG A 68 4.51 9.70 9.68
N THR A 69 5.02 8.79 10.50
CA THR A 69 4.88 7.34 10.30
C THR A 69 3.42 6.91 10.32
N GLY A 70 2.62 7.43 11.26
CA GLY A 70 1.19 7.16 11.32
C GLY A 70 0.43 7.60 10.06
N LEU A 71 0.72 8.80 9.53
CA LEU A 71 0.11 9.30 8.29
C LEU A 71 0.49 8.44 7.07
N VAL A 72 1.76 8.04 6.97
CA VAL A 72 2.22 7.15 5.89
C VAL A 72 1.51 5.78 5.97
N LEU A 73 1.40 5.21 7.18
CA LEU A 73 0.69 3.94 7.38
C LEU A 73 -0.79 4.06 7.04
N ALA A 74 -1.46 5.13 7.48
CA ALA A 74 -2.86 5.39 7.21
C ALA A 74 -3.12 5.52 5.70
N ALA A 75 -2.23 6.21 4.98
CA ALA A 75 -2.33 6.36 3.54
C ALA A 75 -2.09 5.04 2.78
N ALA A 76 -1.14 4.22 3.23
CA ALA A 76 -0.90 2.89 2.66
C ALA A 76 -2.10 1.94 2.88
N VAL A 77 -2.64 1.90 4.11
CA VAL A 77 -3.85 1.12 4.42
C VAL A 77 -5.04 1.60 3.59
N THR A 78 -5.18 2.91 3.42
CA THR A 78 -6.26 3.50 2.61
C THR A 78 -6.13 3.14 1.13
N ALA A 79 -4.92 3.16 0.56
CA ALA A 79 -4.71 2.79 -0.84
C ALA A 79 -5.23 1.37 -1.17
N VAL A 80 -5.10 0.44 -0.21
CA VAL A 80 -5.55 -0.95 -0.36
C VAL A 80 -7.02 -1.13 0.01
N ALA A 81 -7.47 -0.50 1.11
CA ALA A 81 -8.81 -0.70 1.64
C ALA A 81 -9.89 0.10 0.90
N LEU A 82 -9.56 1.30 0.41
CA LEU A 82 -10.51 2.22 -0.18
C LEU A 82 -11.25 1.63 -1.40
N PRO A 83 -10.60 0.93 -2.35
CA PRO A 83 -11.31 0.29 -3.45
C PRO A 83 -12.38 -0.70 -2.99
N ALA A 84 -12.11 -1.47 -1.93
CA ALA A 84 -13.08 -2.41 -1.37
C ALA A 84 -14.23 -1.71 -0.63
N VAL A 85 -13.94 -0.60 0.07
CA VAL A 85 -14.95 0.24 0.71
C VAL A 85 -15.88 0.87 -0.35
N LEU A 86 -15.31 1.43 -1.43
CA LEU A 86 -16.07 2.06 -2.51
C LEU A 86 -16.92 1.07 -3.31
N ARG A 87 -16.48 -0.19 -3.38
CA ARG A 87 -17.22 -1.28 -4.02
C ARG A 87 -18.12 -2.07 -3.08
N ALA A 88 -18.25 -1.66 -1.82
CA ALA A 88 -19.11 -2.35 -0.87
C ALA A 88 -20.56 -2.37 -1.38
N GLY A 89 -21.16 -3.57 -1.46
CA GLY A 89 -22.52 -3.78 -1.98
C GLY A 89 -22.64 -3.87 -3.51
N VAL A 90 -21.54 -3.79 -4.27
CA VAL A 90 -21.53 -4.09 -5.70
C VAL A 90 -21.16 -5.56 -5.89
N ASP A 91 -22.17 -6.40 -6.08
CA ASP A 91 -22.04 -7.85 -6.12
C ASP A 91 -21.31 -8.34 -7.38
N GLY A 92 -20.04 -8.73 -7.21
CA GLY A 92 -19.21 -9.38 -8.23
C GLY A 92 -19.24 -10.90 -8.18
N GLY A 93 -20.23 -11.50 -7.49
CA GLY A 93 -20.44 -12.96 -7.48
C GLY A 93 -19.59 -13.79 -6.49
N ASN A 94 -18.79 -13.18 -5.60
CA ASN A 94 -18.00 -13.91 -4.60
C ASN A 94 -18.55 -13.77 -3.16
N PRO A 95 -19.27 -14.79 -2.64
CA PRO A 95 -20.01 -14.70 -1.38
C PRO A 95 -19.13 -14.73 -0.11
N THR A 96 -17.85 -15.10 -0.19
CA THR A 96 -16.96 -15.16 0.99
C THR A 96 -16.18 -13.86 1.24
N VAL A 97 -16.04 -13.00 0.22
CA VAL A 97 -15.24 -11.77 0.31
C VAL A 97 -16.11 -10.55 0.58
N LEU A 98 -17.29 -10.46 -0.04
CA LEU A 98 -18.10 -9.24 -0.03
C LEU A 98 -18.97 -8.94 1.21
N PRO A 99 -19.32 -9.86 2.13
CA PRO A 99 -20.16 -9.52 3.28
C PRO A 99 -19.39 -8.81 4.41
N LEU A 100 -18.09 -8.59 4.26
CA LEU A 100 -17.32 -7.92 5.30
C LEU A 100 -17.69 -6.43 5.36
N PRO A 101 -17.86 -5.86 6.57
CA PRO A 101 -18.14 -4.44 6.74
C PRO A 101 -16.85 -3.63 6.53
N TYR A 102 -16.44 -3.49 5.26
CA TYR A 102 -15.18 -2.87 4.85
C TYR A 102 -15.02 -1.46 5.40
N LEU A 103 -16.08 -0.64 5.36
CA LEU A 103 -16.06 0.71 5.92
C LEU A 103 -15.71 0.68 7.42
N ARG A 104 -16.40 -0.17 8.19
CA ARG A 104 -16.15 -0.32 9.63
C ARG A 104 -14.72 -0.77 9.89
N ASN A 105 -14.26 -1.81 9.19
CA ASN A 105 -12.94 -2.39 9.41
C ASN A 105 -11.82 -1.41 9.02
N TRP A 106 -12.00 -0.65 7.93
CA TRP A 106 -11.07 0.41 7.51
C TRP A 106 -10.99 1.54 8.55
N LEU A 107 -12.13 2.04 9.03
CA LEU A 107 -12.16 3.07 10.08
C LEU A 107 -11.53 2.60 11.39
N LEU A 108 -11.75 1.33 11.79
CA LEU A 108 -11.09 0.74 12.96
C LEU A 108 -9.57 0.65 12.78
N ALA A 109 -9.09 0.28 11.58
CA ALA A 109 -7.66 0.25 11.28
C ALA A 109 -7.04 1.66 11.35
N LEU A 110 -7.70 2.67 10.77
CA LEU A 110 -7.27 4.06 10.86
C LEU A 110 -7.24 4.57 12.31
N ALA A 111 -8.27 4.24 13.10
CA ALA A 111 -8.33 4.59 14.51
C ALA A 111 -7.19 3.95 15.30
N ALA A 112 -6.89 2.66 15.05
CA ALA A 112 -5.76 1.97 15.69
C ALA A 112 -4.42 2.63 15.37
N ILE A 113 -4.18 2.97 14.09
CA ILE A 113 -2.96 3.69 13.65
C ILE A 113 -2.84 5.03 14.36
N ALA A 114 -3.94 5.80 14.42
CA ALA A 114 -3.97 7.10 15.09
C ALA A 114 -3.64 6.96 16.58
N VAL A 115 -4.26 6.02 17.29
CA VAL A 115 -4.01 5.77 18.73
C VAL A 115 -2.54 5.43 18.96
N VAL A 116 -1.96 4.50 18.19
CA VAL A 116 -0.56 4.10 18.34
C VAL A 116 0.39 5.27 18.08
N ALA A 117 0.17 6.05 17.00
CA ALA A 117 0.98 7.22 16.68
C ALA A 117 0.90 8.29 17.78
N THR A 118 -0.29 8.54 18.34
CA THR A 118 -0.49 9.50 19.44
C THR A 118 0.20 9.04 20.72
N VAL A 119 0.02 7.77 21.12
CA VAL A 119 0.68 7.22 22.32
C VAL A 119 2.19 7.32 22.18
N TRP A 120 2.75 6.95 21.03
CA TRP A 120 4.19 7.07 20.77
C TRP A 120 4.68 8.52 20.84
N ALA A 121 3.95 9.47 20.24
CA ALA A 121 4.28 10.89 20.32
C ALA A 121 4.25 11.41 21.77
N LEU A 122 3.26 11.01 22.57
CA LEU A 122 3.13 11.41 23.97
C LEU A 122 4.27 10.86 24.83
N ILE A 123 4.64 9.59 24.66
CA ILE A 123 5.78 8.98 25.38
C ILE A 123 7.08 9.71 25.03
N GLY A 124 7.31 10.00 23.73
CA GLY A 124 8.49 10.73 23.28
C GLY A 124 8.58 12.15 23.86
N ARG A 125 7.45 12.86 23.96
CA ARG A 125 7.38 14.19 24.58
C ARG A 125 7.67 14.14 26.09
N ARG A 126 7.15 13.13 26.81
CA ARG A 126 7.40 12.98 28.25
C ARG A 126 8.88 12.73 28.55
N ARG A 127 9.54 11.87 27.76
CA ARG A 127 10.98 11.57 27.93
C ARG A 127 11.88 12.79 27.71
N ARG A 128 11.57 13.64 26.71
CA ARG A 128 12.33 14.87 26.44
C ARG A 128 12.15 15.98 27.48
N ARG A 129 11.11 15.91 28.31
CA ARG A 129 10.87 16.87 29.40
C ARG A 129 11.47 16.43 30.73
N ALA A 130 11.82 15.15 30.86
CA ALA A 130 12.30 14.54 32.11
C ALA A 130 13.83 14.40 32.18
N GLY A 131 14.54 14.68 31.09
CA GLY A 131 16.00 14.83 31.04
C GLY A 131 16.33 16.20 30.51
#